data_AF-A0A8T5ULL5-F1
#
_entry.id   AF-A0A8T5ULL5-F1
#
_cell.length_a   1.000
_cell.length_b   1.000
_cell.length_c   1.000
_cell.angle_alpha   90.00
_cell.angle_beta   90.00
_cell.angle_gamma   90.00
#
_symmetry.space_group_name_H-M   'P 1'
#
loop_
_entity.id
_entity.type
_entity.pdbx_description
1 polymer ?
#
loop_
_entity_poly.entity_id
_entity_poly.type
_entity_poly.pdbx_seq_one_letter_code
_entity_poly.pdbx_strand_id
1 'polypeptide(L)'
;MTYTPFEVRVLPLFFYYIALSILGIVMTIRMYYKWRDRKVNPPLYLSIVFLFLTAALIMLTIGLAEAVIAGYYMEVYRFSLPFSYGMVIIADIFLFKFVIELLDKGKKVFIPLIILGLIIFIMLFLPWNWWGVPPEDYA
;
A
#
# COMPACT_ATOMS: atom_id res chain seq x y z
N MET A 1 -11.76 -9.78 -22.93
CA MET A 1 -11.64 -8.69 -21.94
C MET A 1 -11.23 -7.45 -22.67
N THR A 2 -11.99 -6.39 -22.50
CA THR A 2 -11.64 -5.08 -23.05
C THR A 2 -10.72 -4.40 -22.03
N TYR A 3 -9.68 -3.69 -22.49
CA TYR A 3 -8.80 -2.95 -21.59
C TYR A 3 -9.05 -1.45 -21.74
N THR A 4 -9.07 -0.74 -20.62
CA THR A 4 -9.20 0.71 -20.62
C THR A 4 -7.89 1.32 -21.14
N PRO A 5 -7.94 2.25 -22.12
CA PRO A 5 -6.75 2.90 -22.63
C PRO A 5 -6.11 3.78 -21.55
N PHE A 6 -4.77 3.87 -21.58
CA PHE A 6 -4.01 4.72 -20.70
C PHE A 6 -4.29 6.20 -20.99
N GLU A 7 -4.45 6.97 -19.94
CA GLU A 7 -4.73 8.39 -20.03
C GLU A 7 -3.48 9.19 -19.66
N VAL A 8 -2.98 10.03 -20.57
CA VAL A 8 -1.73 10.79 -20.38
C VAL A 8 -1.76 11.66 -19.11
N ARG A 9 -2.94 12.09 -18.65
CA ARG A 9 -3.11 12.84 -17.40
C ARG A 9 -2.66 12.08 -16.14
N VAL A 10 -2.52 10.75 -16.21
CA VAL A 10 -2.07 9.89 -15.10
C VAL A 10 -0.54 9.80 -15.07
N LEU A 11 0.16 10.17 -16.14
CA LEU A 11 1.63 10.12 -16.21
C LEU A 11 2.35 10.87 -15.07
N PRO A 12 1.91 12.05 -14.59
CA PRO A 12 2.53 12.70 -13.43
C PRO A 12 2.53 11.84 -12.16
N LEU A 13 1.51 10.99 -11.98
CA LEU A 13 1.38 10.10 -10.81
C LEU A 13 2.52 9.07 -10.75
N PHE A 14 2.97 8.58 -11.91
CA PHE A 14 4.09 7.65 -12.01
C PHE A 14 5.38 8.23 -11.42
N PHE A 15 5.72 9.47 -11.80
CA PHE A 15 6.89 10.16 -11.25
C PHE A 15 6.74 10.47 -9.76
N TYR A 16 5.52 10.81 -9.32
CA TYR A 16 5.24 11.03 -7.91
C TYR A 16 5.46 9.76 -7.08
N TYR A 17 5.04 8.59 -7.57
CA TYR A 17 5.28 7.33 -6.88
C TYR A 17 6.76 6.97 -6.80
N ILE A 18 7.55 7.20 -7.86
CA ILE A 18 9.00 7.00 -7.80
C ILE A 18 9.63 7.87 -6.71
N ALA A 19 9.30 9.17 -6.68
CA ALA A 19 9.82 10.09 -5.68
C ALA A 19 9.43 9.67 -4.25
N LEU A 20 8.16 9.30 -4.05
CA LEU A 20 7.69 8.83 -2.75
C LEU A 20 8.31 7.49 -2.34
N SER A 21 8.54 6.56 -3.27
CA SER A 21 9.24 5.30 -2.98
C SER A 21 10.67 5.55 -2.50
N ILE A 22 11.40 6.47 -3.14
CA ILE A 22 12.76 6.84 -2.68
C ILE A 22 12.70 7.42 -1.27
N LEU A 23 11.79 8.36 -1.00
CA LEU A 23 11.60 8.93 0.34
C LEU A 23 11.21 7.86 1.36
N GLY A 24 10.33 6.93 0.98
CA GLY A 24 9.91 5.80 1.80
C GLY A 24 11.07 4.87 2.18
N ILE A 25 11.94 4.54 1.23
CA ILE A 25 13.18 3.77 1.48
C ILE A 25 14.07 4.51 2.47
N VAL A 26 14.32 5.80 2.25
CA VAL A 26 15.16 6.63 3.14
C VAL A 26 14.60 6.66 4.56
N MET A 27 13.28 6.83 4.70
CA MET A 27 12.62 6.86 6.01
C MET A 27 12.67 5.49 6.70
N THR A 28 12.41 4.41 5.97
CA THR A 28 12.53 3.03 6.46
C THR A 28 13.93 2.78 7.05
N ILE A 29 14.98 3.10 6.28
CA ILE A 29 16.38 2.92 6.69
C ILE A 29 16.69 3.76 7.94
N ARG A 30 16.30 5.04 7.96
CA ARG A 30 16.54 5.92 9.12
C ARG A 30 15.85 5.42 10.39
N MET A 31 14.61 4.93 10.30
CA MET A 31 13.90 4.37 11.45
C MET A 31 14.50 3.06 11.92
N TYR A 32 14.94 2.20 10.99
CA TYR A 32 15.65 0.98 11.31
C TYR A 32 16.97 1.22 12.05
N TYR A 33 17.79 2.19 11.61
CA TYR A 33 19.01 2.56 12.35
C TYR A 33 18.68 3.11 13.74
N LYS A 34 17.69 4.00 13.86
CA LYS A 34 17.24 4.50 15.18
C LYS A 34 16.79 3.37 16.11
N TRP A 35 16.11 2.36 15.57
CA TRP A 35 15.73 1.16 16.31
C TRP A 35 16.96 0.39 16.79
N ARG A 36 17.93 0.14 15.89
CA ARG A 36 19.16 -0.59 16.22
C ARG A 36 19.95 0.10 17.34
N ASP A 37 20.01 1.43 17.32
CA ASP A 37 20.74 2.22 18.31
C ASP A 37 20.04 2.21 19.68
N ARG A 38 18.72 2.43 19.70
CA ARG A 38 17.96 2.61 20.94
C ARG A 38 17.40 1.32 21.52
N LYS A 39 17.25 0.27 20.70
CA LYS A 39 16.67 -1.05 21.04
C LYS A 39 15.29 -0.97 21.71
N VAL A 40 14.49 0.06 21.39
CA VAL A 40 13.12 0.21 21.86
C VAL A 40 12.12 -0.08 20.74
N ASN A 41 10.95 -0.63 21.07
CA ASN A 41 9.97 -1.09 20.08
C ASN A 41 9.38 -0.01 19.14
N PRO A 42 9.12 1.26 19.56
CA PRO A 42 8.38 2.20 18.70
C PRO A 42 9.04 2.52 17.34
N PRO A 43 10.36 2.79 17.25
CA PRO A 43 11.04 2.96 15.97
C PRO A 43 11.01 1.72 15.07
N LEU A 44 10.96 0.51 15.65
CA LEU A 44 10.78 -0.73 14.87
C LEU A 44 9.42 -0.74 14.19
N TYR A 45 8.34 -0.46 14.93
CA TYR A 45 7.00 -0.39 14.36
C TYR A 45 6.91 0.64 13.24
N LEU A 46 7.46 1.84 13.43
CA LEU A 46 7.51 2.85 12.36
C LEU A 46 8.35 2.41 11.16
N SER A 47 9.47 1.70 11.36
CA SER A 47 10.25 1.15 10.25
C SER A 47 9.44 0.15 9.42
N ILE A 48 8.61 -0.67 10.08
CA ILE A 48 7.71 -1.61 9.43
C ILE A 48 6.60 -0.86 8.67
N VAL A 49 6.01 0.19 9.26
CA VAL A 49 5.02 1.04 8.59
C VAL A 49 5.60 1.61 7.28
N PHE A 50 6.77 2.25 7.34
CA PHE A 50 7.39 2.81 6.14
C PHE A 50 7.78 1.74 5.12
N LEU A 51 8.22 0.56 5.56
CA LEU A 51 8.51 -0.56 4.67
C LEU A 51 7.27 -0.96 3.86
N PHE A 52 6.12 -1.16 4.52
CA PHE A 52 4.89 -1.56 3.86
C PHE A 52 4.32 -0.46 2.95
N LEU A 53 4.36 0.81 3.37
CA LEU A 53 3.96 1.93 2.51
C LEU A 53 4.87 2.05 1.28
N THR A 54 6.18 1.82 1.45
CA THR A 54 7.14 1.81 0.34
C THR A 54 6.85 0.66 -0.62
N ALA A 55 6.59 -0.54 -0.10
CA ALA A 55 6.23 -1.70 -0.92
C ALA A 55 4.93 -1.47 -1.70
N ALA A 56 3.92 -0.83 -1.09
CA ALA A 56 2.69 -0.41 -1.76
C ALA A 56 3.00 0.52 -2.94
N LEU A 57 3.79 1.59 -2.70
CA LEU A 57 4.16 2.54 -3.75
C LEU A 57 4.97 1.89 -4.87
N ILE A 58 5.89 0.98 -4.57
CA ILE A 58 6.66 0.25 -5.58
C ILE A 58 5.72 -0.59 -6.44
N MET A 59 4.75 -1.30 -5.85
CA MET A 59 3.80 -2.12 -6.61
C MET A 59 2.87 -1.26 -7.47
N LEU A 60 2.37 -0.14 -6.96
CA LEU A 60 1.61 0.83 -7.78
C LEU A 60 2.46 1.38 -8.93
N THR A 61 3.75 1.63 -8.68
CA THR A 61 4.68 2.10 -9.72
C THR A 61 4.87 1.04 -10.80
N ILE A 62 5.01 -0.24 -10.43
CA ILE A 62 5.11 -1.36 -11.37
C ILE A 62 3.82 -1.48 -12.19
N GLY A 63 2.66 -1.40 -11.55
CA GLY A 63 1.37 -1.42 -12.24
C GLY A 63 1.22 -0.26 -13.23
N LEU A 64 1.58 0.97 -12.83
CA LEU A 64 1.55 2.12 -13.73
C LEU A 64 2.60 2.02 -14.85
N ALA A 65 3.76 1.43 -14.59
CA ALA A 65 4.78 1.21 -15.61
C ALA A 65 4.25 0.31 -16.73
N GLU A 66 3.54 -0.77 -16.38
CA GLU A 66 2.84 -1.60 -17.37
C GLU A 66 1.86 -0.75 -18.20
N ALA A 67 1.01 0.04 -17.54
CA ALA A 67 0.01 0.86 -18.23
C ALA A 67 0.64 1.91 -19.17
N VAL A 68 1.76 2.52 -18.77
CA VAL A 68 2.50 3.48 -19.59
C VAL A 68 3.16 2.82 -20.80
N ILE A 69 3.73 1.62 -20.63
CA ILE A 69 4.43 0.91 -21.71
C ILE A 69 3.44 0.29 -22.70
N ALA A 70 2.40 -0.36 -22.18
CA ALA A 70 1.40 -1.06 -22.99
C ALA A 70 0.35 -0.11 -23.59
N GLY A 71 0.14 1.07 -22.98
CA GLY A 71 -0.91 2.01 -23.36
C GLY A 71 -2.30 1.59 -22.88
N TYR A 72 -2.41 0.59 -22.00
CA TYR A 72 -3.66 0.05 -21.48
C TYR A 72 -3.51 -0.41 -20.02
N TYR A 73 -4.58 -0.31 -19.23
CA TYR A 73 -4.61 -0.84 -17.86
C TYR A 73 -4.84 -2.35 -17.87
N MET A 74 -3.75 -3.12 -17.84
CA MET A 74 -3.75 -4.58 -17.93
C MET A 74 -3.60 -5.25 -16.55
N GLU A 75 -3.41 -6.57 -16.53
CA GLU A 75 -3.51 -7.40 -15.32
C GLU A 75 -2.55 -6.99 -14.19
N VAL A 76 -1.32 -6.56 -14.49
CA VAL A 76 -0.38 -6.14 -13.43
C VAL A 76 -0.87 -4.86 -12.77
N TYR A 77 -1.38 -3.89 -13.55
CA TYR A 77 -2.04 -2.72 -13.00
C TYR A 77 -3.24 -3.11 -12.11
N ARG A 78 -4.12 -4.00 -12.59
CA ARG A 78 -5.32 -4.43 -11.84
C ARG A 78 -4.95 -5.13 -10.52
N PHE A 79 -3.92 -5.97 -10.53
CA PHE A 79 -3.42 -6.66 -9.33
C PHE A 79 -2.68 -5.72 -8.37
N SER A 80 -1.96 -4.72 -8.90
CA SER A 80 -1.17 -3.79 -8.09
C SER A 80 -2.04 -3.01 -7.10
N LEU A 81 -3.29 -2.71 -7.46
CA LEU A 81 -4.23 -1.94 -6.63
C LEU A 81 -4.63 -2.68 -5.34
N PRO A 82 -5.31 -3.85 -5.38
CA PRO A 82 -5.70 -4.58 -4.18
C PRO A 82 -4.49 -5.00 -3.34
N PHE A 83 -3.36 -5.34 -3.98
CA PHE A 83 -2.12 -5.62 -3.27
C PHE A 83 -1.65 -4.40 -2.46
N SER A 84 -1.61 -3.22 -3.09
CA SER A 84 -1.11 -2.00 -2.44
C SER A 84 -2.02 -1.55 -1.32
N TYR A 85 -3.35 -1.64 -1.50
CA TYR A 85 -4.30 -1.44 -0.40
C TYR A 85 -4.07 -2.43 0.75
N GLY A 86 -3.78 -3.70 0.45
CA GLY A 86 -3.45 -4.68 1.47
C GLY A 86 -2.20 -4.32 2.27
N MET A 87 -1.18 -3.78 1.61
CA MET A 87 0.03 -3.30 2.29
C MET A 87 -0.26 -2.08 3.18
N VAL A 88 -1.17 -1.19 2.77
CA VAL A 88 -1.64 -0.07 3.61
C VAL A 88 -2.35 -0.58 4.86
N ILE A 89 -3.20 -1.61 4.76
CA ILE A 89 -3.87 -2.21 5.93
C ILE A 89 -2.84 -2.74 6.94
N ILE A 90 -1.80 -3.43 6.47
CA ILE A 90 -0.73 -3.91 7.35
C ILE A 90 0.01 -2.73 7.99
N ALA A 91 0.32 -1.69 7.21
CA ALA A 91 0.94 -0.48 7.73
C ALA A 91 0.07 0.17 8.84
N ASP A 92 -1.24 0.27 8.65
CA ASP A 92 -2.16 0.84 9.64
C ASP A 92 -2.21 0.03 10.94
N ILE A 93 -2.17 -1.31 10.85
CA ILE A 93 -2.09 -2.18 12.04
C ILE A 93 -0.82 -1.86 12.86
N PHE A 94 0.33 -1.74 12.20
CA PHE A 94 1.59 -1.42 12.88
C PHE A 94 1.64 0.03 13.38
N LEU A 95 1.02 0.96 12.66
CA LEU A 95 0.89 2.34 13.09
C LEU A 95 0.02 2.43 14.35
N PHE A 96 -1.08 1.68 14.41
CA PHE A 96 -1.92 1.62 15.61
C PHE A 96 -1.16 0.97 16.78
N LYS A 97 -0.39 -0.08 16.52
CA LYS A 97 0.49 -0.69 17.53
C LYS A 97 1.53 0.30 18.07
N PHE A 98 2.12 1.12 17.20
CA PHE A 98 3.00 2.21 17.59
C PHE A 98 2.30 3.22 18.52
N VAL A 99 1.08 3.62 18.20
CA VAL A 99 0.29 4.55 19.03
C VAL A 99 -0.07 3.94 20.39
N ILE A 100 -0.45 2.66 20.43
CA ILE A 100 -0.70 1.95 21.70
C ILE A 100 0.56 1.96 22.58
N GLU A 101 1.73 1.66 22.02
CA GLU A 101 2.98 1.64 22.78
C GLU A 101 3.35 3.03 23.34
N LEU A 102 3.00 4.09 22.61
CA LEU A 102 3.29 5.46 23.01
C LEU A 102 2.33 5.99 24.08
N LEU A 103 1.04 5.64 23.98
CA LEU A 103 -0.03 6.20 24.82
C LEU A 103 -0.50 5.25 25.94
N ASP A 104 -0.06 3.99 25.92
CA ASP A 104 -0.52 2.88 26.77
C ASP A 104 -2.05 2.71 26.83
N LYS A 105 -2.75 3.12 25.76
CA LYS A 105 -4.21 3.11 25.64
C LYS A 105 -4.62 2.42 24.34
N GLY A 106 -5.86 1.91 24.30
CA GLY A 106 -6.43 1.35 23.06
C GLY A 106 -6.17 -0.13 22.80
N LYS A 107 -5.54 -0.87 23.74
CA LYS A 107 -5.25 -2.31 23.61
C LYS A 107 -6.50 -3.15 23.27
N LYS A 108 -7.67 -2.77 23.79
CA LYS A 108 -8.95 -3.47 23.54
C LYS A 108 -9.44 -3.37 22.09
N VAL A 109 -9.04 -2.33 21.36
CA VAL A 109 -9.48 -2.07 19.97
C VAL A 109 -8.56 -2.73 18.93
N PHE A 110 -7.38 -3.21 19.36
CA PHE A 110 -6.39 -3.79 18.45
C PHE A 110 -6.89 -5.03 17.70
N ILE A 111 -7.54 -5.97 18.40
CA ILE A 111 -8.07 -7.19 17.78
C ILE A 111 -9.21 -6.86 16.80
N PRO A 112 -10.24 -6.06 17.17
CA PRO A 112 -11.26 -5.61 16.23
C PRO A 112 -10.68 -4.96 14.97
N LEU A 113 -9.62 -4.14 15.11
CA LEU A 113 -8.95 -3.49 13.98
C LEU A 113 -8.31 -4.52 13.03
N ILE A 114 -7.63 -5.53 13.56
CA ILE A 114 -7.04 -6.61 12.74
C ILE A 114 -8.14 -7.38 11.99
N ILE A 115 -9.24 -7.71 12.67
CA ILE A 115 -10.37 -8.42 12.06
C ILE A 115 -10.97 -7.59 10.91
N LEU A 116 -11.21 -6.30 11.14
CA LEU A 116 -11.72 -5.39 10.12
C LEU A 116 -10.74 -5.29 8.94
N GLY A 117 -9.44 -5.16 9.22
CA GLY A 117 -8.40 -5.15 8.20
C GLY A 117 -8.39 -6.42 7.36
N LEU A 118 -8.56 -7.60 7.98
CA LEU A 118 -8.65 -8.88 7.27
C LEU A 118 -9.90 -8.97 6.38
N ILE A 119 -11.05 -8.50 6.88
CA ILE A 119 -12.30 -8.47 6.09
C ILE A 119 -12.11 -7.58 4.87
N ILE A 120 -11.58 -6.36 5.04
CA ILE A 120 -11.29 -5.45 3.93
C ILE A 120 -10.30 -6.09 2.96
N PHE A 121 -9.22 -6.71 3.47
CA PHE A 121 -8.24 -7.39 2.64
C PHE A 121 -8.87 -8.46 1.75
N ILE A 122 -9.73 -9.33 2.31
CA ILE A 122 -10.45 -10.34 1.52
C ILE A 122 -11.35 -9.67 0.48
N MET A 123 -12.10 -8.64 0.88
CA MET A 123 -12.99 -7.90 -0.02
C MET A 123 -12.24 -7.27 -1.19
N LEU A 124 -10.99 -6.87 -1.00
CA LEU A 124 -10.17 -6.24 -2.04
C LEU A 124 -9.88 -7.17 -3.21
N PHE A 125 -9.73 -8.48 -2.94
CA PHE A 125 -9.42 -9.50 -3.94
C PHE A 125 -10.66 -10.20 -4.50
N LEU A 126 -11.86 -9.82 -4.07
CA LEU A 126 -13.07 -10.44 -4.59
C LEU A 126 -13.29 -10.08 -6.06
N PRO A 127 -13.88 -10.99 -6.86
CA PRO A 127 -14.13 -10.78 -8.28
C PRO A 127 -15.13 -9.67 -8.59
N TRP A 128 -15.70 -8.97 -7.62
CA TRP A 128 -16.51 -7.78 -7.87
C TRP A 128 -15.68 -6.49 -7.84
N ASN A 129 -14.44 -6.57 -7.32
CA ASN A 129 -13.59 -5.41 -7.07
C ASN A 129 -12.61 -5.23 -8.25
N TRP A 130 -13.20 -5.11 -9.43
CA TRP A 130 -12.53 -5.18 -10.73
C TRP A 130 -11.81 -3.88 -11.07
N TRP A 131 -10.79 -3.55 -10.28
CA TRP A 131 -9.95 -2.39 -10.49
C TRP A 131 -9.45 -2.31 -11.93
N GLY A 132 -9.75 -1.23 -12.66
CA GLY A 132 -9.29 -1.05 -14.03
C GLY A 132 -9.95 -1.97 -15.08
N VAL A 133 -11.08 -2.61 -14.76
CA VAL A 133 -11.96 -3.20 -15.78
C VAL A 133 -12.87 -2.11 -16.36
N PRO A 134 -13.10 -2.06 -17.69
CA PRO A 134 -14.01 -1.09 -18.28
C PRO A 134 -15.43 -1.22 -17.72
N PRO A 135 -16.13 -0.12 -17.48
CA PRO A 135 -17.54 -0.13 -17.03
C PRO A 135 -18.46 -0.98 -17.92
N GLU A 136 -18.14 -1.11 -19.21
CA GLU A 136 -18.95 -1.91 -20.14
C GLU A 136 -18.92 -3.41 -19.83
N ASP A 137 -17.85 -3.91 -19.22
CA ASP A 137 -17.70 -5.32 -18.85
C ASP A 137 -18.44 -5.65 -17.51
N TYR A 138 -19.11 -4.66 -16.88
CA TYR A 138 -19.94 -4.85 -15.67
C TYR A 138 -21.44 -5.02 -15.96
N ALA A 139 -21.86 -4.87 -17.23
CA ALA A 139 -23.26 -4.90 -17.65
C ALA A 139 -23.80 -6.33 -17.88
#